data_AF-A0A9D2WMT5-F1
#
_entry.id   AF-A0A9D2WMT5-F1
#
_cell.length_a   1.000
_cell.length_b   1.000
_cell.length_c   1.000
_cell.angle_alpha   90.00
_cell.angle_beta   90.00
_cell.angle_gamma   90.00
#
_symmetry.space_group_name_H-M   'P 1'
#
loop_
_entity.id
_entity.type
_entity.pdbx_description
1 polymer ?
#
loop_
_entity_poly.entity_id
_entity_poly.type
_entity_poly.pdbx_seq_one_letter_code
_entity_poly.pdbx_strand_id
1 'polypeptide(L)'
;MCLTLTLFLLCGIVQVAAAAGTGCGVGPHLPGSGEWVSPVEVLDLTDQQLTKMRAVNQSSYEQIRDLRIKLMDSRHELMQLRLQKKPDQAAVEAKIKEINEMREKIHTIFQQGKQECQSILTKEQQAKLQELPHKKGSFRGCPGIGRDQ
;
A
#
# COMPACT_ATOMS: atom_id res chain seq x y z
N MET A 1 -54.46 23.62 29.66
CA MET A 1 -53.41 24.16 30.55
C MET A 1 -52.59 23.00 31.09
N CYS A 2 -51.30 23.23 31.36
CA CYS A 2 -50.21 22.29 31.70
C CYS A 2 -49.49 21.70 30.46
N LEU A 3 -48.73 22.53 29.74
CA LEU A 3 -47.29 22.81 29.97
C LEU A 3 -46.37 21.64 29.55
N THR A 4 -46.01 21.64 28.26
CA THR A 4 -44.61 21.69 27.77
C THR A 4 -43.53 21.08 28.68
N LEU A 5 -43.44 19.75 28.72
CA LEU A 5 -42.26 18.99 29.16
C LEU A 5 -42.36 17.65 28.42
N THR A 6 -41.79 17.50 27.22
CA THR A 6 -40.47 16.88 27.04
C THR A 6 -39.93 17.16 25.63
N LEU A 7 -39.71 18.44 25.32
CA LEU A 7 -38.81 18.84 24.24
C LEU A 7 -37.38 18.60 24.73
N PHE A 8 -36.82 17.39 24.58
CA PHE A 8 -35.37 17.10 24.60
C PHE A 8 -35.11 15.59 24.39
N LEU A 9 -35.71 14.99 23.35
CA LEU A 9 -35.11 13.76 22.79
C LEU A 9 -34.11 14.16 21.71
N LEU A 10 -33.00 14.70 22.23
CA LEU A 10 -31.64 14.76 21.72
C LEU A 10 -31.43 14.14 20.33
N CYS A 11 -31.04 15.02 19.40
CA CYS A 11 -30.22 14.76 18.23
C CYS A 11 -29.56 13.37 18.22
N GLY A 12 -30.12 12.46 17.44
CA GLY A 12 -29.43 11.25 17.01
C GLY A 12 -28.26 11.65 16.12
N ILE A 13 -27.09 11.77 16.71
CA ILE A 13 -25.82 12.06 16.04
C ILE A 13 -25.58 10.92 15.05
N VAL A 14 -25.77 11.18 13.75
CA VAL A 14 -25.20 10.34 12.70
C VAL A 14 -23.70 10.54 12.77
N GLN A 15 -23.02 9.67 13.52
CA GLN A 15 -21.58 9.58 13.47
C GLN A 15 -21.22 9.00 12.09
N VAL A 16 -20.86 9.89 11.17
CA VAL A 16 -20.00 9.51 10.05
C VAL A 16 -18.71 9.04 10.70
N ALA A 17 -18.58 7.73 10.88
CA ALA A 17 -17.29 7.13 11.09
C ALA A 17 -16.50 7.43 9.82
N ALA A 18 -15.70 8.50 9.87
CA ALA A 18 -14.58 8.65 8.97
C ALA A 18 -13.73 7.41 9.24
N ALA A 19 -13.97 6.37 8.45
CA ALA A 19 -13.03 5.29 8.26
C ALA A 19 -11.81 5.96 7.65
N ALA A 20 -10.94 6.49 8.52
CA ALA A 20 -9.55 6.71 8.22
C ALA A 20 -9.00 5.31 7.92
N GLY A 21 -9.21 4.88 6.67
CA GLY A 21 -8.56 3.72 6.13
C GLY A 21 -7.09 3.92 6.37
N THR A 22 -6.52 3.12 7.26
CA THR A 22 -5.09 2.97 7.48
C THR A 22 -4.50 2.30 6.24
N GLY A 23 -4.49 3.06 5.15
CA GLY A 23 -4.08 2.68 3.81
C GLY A 23 -2.91 3.53 3.33
N CYS A 24 -1.93 3.74 4.20
CA CYS A 24 -0.52 4.01 3.92
C CYS A 24 0.11 4.28 5.28
N GLY A 25 0.69 3.25 5.91
CA GLY A 25 1.15 3.32 7.29
C GLY A 25 2.24 4.35 7.52
N VAL A 26 1.86 5.54 8.01
CA VAL A 26 2.68 6.34 8.92
C VAL A 26 2.32 5.86 10.32
N GLY A 27 2.85 4.69 10.69
CA GLY A 27 2.76 4.20 12.06
C GLY A 27 3.73 4.96 12.98
N PRO A 28 3.54 4.91 14.30
CA PRO A 28 4.50 5.47 15.25
C PRO A 28 5.89 4.94 14.95
N HIS A 29 6.86 5.84 14.75
CA HIS A 29 8.24 5.45 14.51
C HIS A 29 8.82 4.81 15.78
N LEU A 30 9.41 3.63 15.64
CA LEU A 30 10.16 2.97 16.72
C LEU A 30 11.37 3.84 17.07
N PRO A 31 11.69 4.06 18.36
CA PRO A 31 12.92 4.73 18.75
C PRO A 31 14.13 4.00 18.14
N GLY A 32 14.92 4.69 17.32
CA GLY A 32 16.07 4.11 16.60
C GLY A 32 15.85 3.80 15.12
N SER A 33 14.63 3.99 14.58
CA SER A 33 14.47 4.13 13.13
C SER A 33 15.01 5.51 12.73
N GLY A 34 16.05 5.56 11.91
CA GLY A 34 16.58 6.83 11.40
C GLY A 34 15.48 7.73 10.82
N GLU A 35 15.72 9.04 10.84
CA GLU A 35 14.77 10.06 10.41
C GLU A 35 14.18 9.71 9.03
N TRP A 36 12.87 9.57 8.98
CA TRP A 36 12.16 9.35 7.73
C TRP A 36 12.16 10.66 6.96
N VAL A 37 12.80 10.66 5.81
CA VAL A 37 12.86 11.85 4.94
C VAL A 37 11.83 11.68 3.84
N SER A 38 10.97 12.69 3.69
CA SER A 38 9.90 12.67 2.70
C SER A 38 10.46 12.72 1.28
N PRO A 39 10.05 11.80 0.37
CA PRO A 39 10.33 11.90 -1.07
C PRO A 39 10.06 13.28 -1.68
N VAL A 40 9.01 13.93 -1.17
CA VAL A 40 8.53 15.22 -1.67
C VAL A 40 9.54 16.32 -1.39
N GLU A 41 10.09 16.32 -0.17
CA GLU A 41 11.06 17.32 0.30
C GLU A 41 12.43 17.08 -0.32
N VAL A 42 12.85 15.83 -0.46
CA VAL A 42 14.18 15.49 -1.01
C VAL A 42 14.29 15.80 -2.50
N LEU A 43 13.21 15.63 -3.24
CA LEU A 43 13.18 15.83 -4.69
C LEU A 43 12.60 17.19 -5.09
N ASP A 44 12.25 18.04 -4.12
CA ASP A 44 11.62 19.34 -4.38
C ASP A 44 10.42 19.21 -5.35
N LEU A 45 9.52 18.27 -5.09
CA LEU A 45 8.42 17.98 -6.01
C LEU A 45 7.42 19.15 -6.07
N THR A 46 7.01 19.52 -7.28
CA THR A 46 5.94 20.51 -7.45
C THR A 46 4.57 19.91 -7.13
N ASP A 47 3.59 20.75 -6.79
CA ASP A 47 2.20 20.32 -6.54
C ASP A 47 1.61 19.55 -7.72
N GLN A 48 1.97 19.95 -8.95
CA GLN A 48 1.53 19.26 -10.16
C GLN A 48 2.15 17.86 -10.26
N GLN A 49 3.44 17.71 -9.96
CA GLN A 49 4.10 16.40 -9.94
C GLN A 49 3.50 15.50 -8.87
N LEU A 50 3.30 16.04 -7.65
CA LEU A 50 2.71 15.31 -6.54
C LEU A 50 1.29 14.82 -6.86
N THR A 51 0.47 15.66 -7.50
CA THR A 51 -0.89 15.29 -7.93
C THR A 51 -0.87 14.12 -8.92
N LYS A 52 0.03 14.16 -9.93
CA LYS A 52 0.19 13.07 -10.90
C LYS A 52 0.65 11.78 -10.24
N MET A 53 1.64 11.85 -9.34
CA MET A 53 2.15 10.68 -8.62
C MET A 53 1.09 10.06 -7.72
N ARG A 54 0.24 10.86 -7.07
CA ARG A 54 -0.90 10.36 -6.28
C ARG A 54 -1.88 9.60 -7.15
N ALA A 55 -2.18 10.08 -8.36
CA ALA A 55 -3.06 9.39 -9.29
C ALA A 55 -2.48 8.04 -9.74
N VAL A 56 -1.19 7.97 -10.07
CA VAL A 56 -0.50 6.72 -10.42
C VAL A 56 -0.54 5.72 -9.26
N ASN A 57 -0.25 6.19 -8.04
CA ASN A 57 -0.30 5.35 -6.84
C ASN A 57 -1.72 4.84 -6.55
N GLN A 58 -2.74 5.68 -6.73
CA GLN A 58 -4.14 5.30 -6.54
C GLN A 58 -4.56 4.22 -7.56
N SER A 59 -4.25 4.43 -8.85
CA SER A 59 -4.52 3.44 -9.91
C SER A 59 -3.83 2.11 -9.64
N SER A 60 -2.54 2.15 -9.27
CA SER A 60 -1.78 0.95 -8.91
C SER A 60 -2.39 0.23 -7.71
N TYR A 61 -2.84 0.97 -6.69
CA TYR A 61 -3.53 0.40 -5.53
C TYR A 61 -4.82 -0.30 -5.92
N GLU A 62 -5.67 0.33 -6.74
CA GLU A 62 -6.94 -0.23 -7.20
C GLU A 62 -6.75 -1.54 -7.98
N GLN A 63 -5.76 -1.58 -8.87
CA GLN A 63 -5.41 -2.79 -9.62
C GLN A 63 -4.90 -3.93 -8.73
N ILE A 64 -4.18 -3.60 -7.65
CA ILE A 64 -3.56 -4.58 -6.75
C ILE A 64 -4.51 -5.04 -5.64
N ARG A 65 -5.51 -4.23 -5.26
CA ARG A 65 -6.35 -4.46 -4.07
C ARG A 65 -6.94 -5.87 -4.06
N ASP A 66 -7.62 -6.24 -5.13
CA ASP A 66 -8.33 -7.53 -5.20
C ASP A 66 -7.33 -8.70 -5.31
N LEU A 67 -6.16 -8.49 -5.94
CA LEU A 67 -5.08 -9.47 -5.97
C LEU A 67 -4.50 -9.72 -4.57
N ARG A 68 -4.38 -8.69 -3.72
CA ARG A 68 -3.90 -8.85 -2.33
C ARG A 68 -4.88 -9.61 -1.46
N ILE A 69 -6.19 -9.36 -1.63
CA ILE A 69 -7.24 -10.10 -0.93
C ILE A 69 -7.14 -11.58 -1.29
N LYS A 70 -7.16 -11.91 -2.59
CA LYS A 70 -7.00 -13.29 -3.07
C LYS A 70 -5.71 -13.95 -2.60
N LEU A 71 -4.59 -13.22 -2.64
CA LEU A 71 -3.31 -13.72 -2.16
C LEU A 71 -3.34 -14.05 -0.65
N MET A 72 -4.09 -13.30 0.16
CA MET A 72 -4.29 -13.61 1.58
C MET A 72 -5.07 -14.92 1.74
N ASP A 73 -6.17 -15.06 1.01
CA ASP A 73 -7.02 -16.26 1.05
C ASP A 73 -6.25 -17.49 0.58
N SER A 74 -5.55 -17.43 -0.56
CA SER A 74 -4.75 -18.54 -1.07
C SER A 74 -3.62 -18.94 -0.12
N ARG A 75 -3.02 -17.99 0.61
CA ARG A 75 -2.01 -18.30 1.64
C ARG A 75 -2.63 -19.05 2.82
N HIS A 76 -3.84 -18.67 3.23
CA HIS A 76 -4.58 -19.37 4.26
C HIS A 76 -4.90 -20.80 3.81
N GLU A 77 -5.43 -20.98 2.61
CA GLU A 77 -5.71 -22.30 2.02
C GLU A 77 -4.46 -23.18 1.93
N LEU A 78 -3.34 -22.62 1.47
CA LEU A 78 -2.06 -23.34 1.42
C LEU A 78 -1.57 -23.76 2.82
N MET A 79 -1.83 -22.95 3.85
CA MET A 79 -1.55 -23.34 5.23
C MET A 79 -2.44 -24.52 5.66
N GLN A 80 -3.74 -24.48 5.36
CA GLN A 80 -4.66 -25.57 5.69
C GLN A 80 -4.28 -26.88 5.00
N LEU A 81 -3.93 -26.84 3.71
CA LEU A 81 -3.47 -28.02 2.95
C LEU A 81 -2.24 -28.67 3.60
N ARG A 82 -1.29 -27.85 4.06
CA ARG A 82 -0.05 -28.34 4.70
C ARG A 82 -0.24 -28.91 6.11
N LEU A 83 -1.35 -28.59 6.78
CA LEU A 83 -1.66 -29.08 8.14
C LEU A 83 -2.40 -30.42 8.15
N GLN A 84 -2.77 -30.95 6.97
CA GLN A 84 -3.40 -32.27 6.87
C GLN A 84 -2.43 -33.38 7.31
N LYS A 85 -2.94 -34.44 7.94
CA LYS A 85 -2.12 -35.59 8.40
C LYS A 85 -1.36 -36.27 7.25
N LYS A 86 -1.91 -36.22 6.04
CA LYS A 86 -1.31 -36.66 4.78
C LYS A 86 -1.64 -35.62 3.71
N PRO A 87 -0.82 -34.58 3.53
CA PRO A 87 -1.08 -33.52 2.56
C PRO A 87 -1.12 -34.07 1.14
N ASP A 88 -2.08 -33.61 0.34
CA ASP A 88 -2.07 -33.79 -1.11
C ASP A 88 -0.99 -32.87 -1.71
N GLN A 89 0.13 -33.47 -2.10
CA GLN A 89 1.29 -32.75 -2.63
C GLN A 89 0.96 -32.02 -3.94
N ALA A 90 0.12 -32.59 -4.80
CA ALA A 90 -0.26 -31.96 -6.06
C ALA A 90 -1.13 -30.72 -5.80
N ALA A 91 -2.04 -30.78 -4.83
CA ALA A 91 -2.85 -29.64 -4.42
C ALA A 91 -2.00 -28.52 -3.80
N VAL A 92 -0.98 -28.86 -2.99
CA VAL A 92 -0.03 -27.91 -2.41
C VAL A 92 0.77 -27.20 -3.51
N GLU A 93 1.31 -27.94 -4.47
CA GLU A 93 2.10 -27.39 -5.58
C GLU A 93 1.27 -26.49 -6.49
N ALA A 94 0.04 -26.90 -6.82
CA ALA A 94 -0.90 -26.07 -7.58
C ALA A 94 -1.19 -24.75 -6.87
N LYS A 95 -1.42 -24.77 -5.56
CA LYS A 95 -1.69 -23.56 -4.77
C LYS A 95 -0.46 -22.65 -4.65
N ILE A 96 0.74 -23.22 -4.55
CA ILE A 96 2.00 -22.44 -4.59
C ILE A 96 2.14 -21.73 -5.94
N LYS A 97 1.86 -22.41 -7.05
CA LYS A 97 1.93 -21.82 -8.39
C LYS A 97 0.96 -20.65 -8.54
N GLU A 98 -0.30 -20.83 -8.11
CA GLU A 98 -1.32 -19.76 -8.11
C GLU A 98 -0.86 -18.53 -7.30
N ILE A 99 -0.27 -18.76 -6.12
CA ILE A 99 0.29 -17.69 -5.28
C ILE A 99 1.44 -16.96 -5.99
N ASN A 100 2.33 -17.68 -6.68
CA ASN A 100 3.47 -17.08 -7.37
C ASN A 100 3.01 -16.23 -8.56
N GLU A 101 2.07 -16.74 -9.36
CA GLU A 101 1.47 -15.97 -10.47
C GLU A 101 0.81 -14.67 -9.98
N MET A 102 0.11 -14.70 -8.84
CA MET A 102 -0.45 -13.48 -8.24
C MET A 102 0.63 -12.51 -7.75
N ARG A 103 1.72 -13.00 -7.16
CA ARG A 103 2.85 -12.16 -6.73
C ARG A 103 3.53 -11.49 -7.91
N GLU A 104 3.72 -12.21 -9.01
CA GLU A 104 4.28 -11.67 -10.25
C GLU A 104 3.40 -10.57 -10.81
N LYS A 105 2.08 -10.76 -10.88
CA LYS A 105 1.14 -9.71 -11.31
C LYS A 105 1.23 -8.46 -10.44
N ILE A 106 1.23 -8.62 -9.12
CA ILE A 106 1.37 -7.49 -8.18
C ILE A 106 2.72 -6.78 -8.37
N HIS A 107 3.80 -7.55 -8.56
CA HIS A 107 5.12 -6.99 -8.81
C HIS A 107 5.17 -6.19 -10.11
N THR A 108 4.59 -6.71 -11.20
CA THR A 108 4.52 -6.02 -12.49
C THR A 108 3.79 -4.69 -12.37
N ILE A 109 2.61 -4.65 -11.74
CA ILE A 109 1.84 -3.41 -11.53
C ILE A 109 2.66 -2.40 -10.72
N PHE A 110 3.36 -2.87 -9.68
CA PHE A 110 4.22 -2.01 -8.88
C PHE A 110 5.40 -1.42 -9.67
N GLN A 111 6.05 -2.21 -10.52
CA GLN A 111 7.14 -1.72 -11.38
C GLN A 111 6.64 -0.74 -12.44
N GLN A 112 5.46 -0.98 -13.01
CA GLN A 112 4.82 -0.04 -13.95
C GLN A 112 4.51 1.30 -13.26
N GLY A 113 3.84 1.28 -12.10
CA GLY A 113 3.57 2.49 -11.33
C GLY A 113 4.84 3.23 -10.91
N LYS A 114 5.93 2.51 -10.60
CA LYS A 114 7.25 3.10 -10.36
C LYS A 114 7.78 3.83 -11.59
N GLN A 115 7.79 3.17 -12.75
CA GLN A 115 8.29 3.75 -13.99
C GLN A 115 7.49 5.00 -14.40
N GLU A 116 6.16 4.94 -14.27
CA GLU A 116 5.28 6.08 -14.48
C GLU A 116 5.61 7.24 -13.53
N CYS A 117 5.80 6.96 -12.23
CA CYS A 117 6.24 7.95 -11.26
C CYS A 117 7.59 8.58 -11.63
N GLN A 118 8.57 7.78 -12.05
CA GLN A 118 9.89 8.26 -12.47
C GLN A 118 9.80 9.14 -13.72
N SER A 119 8.87 8.86 -14.64
CA SER A 119 8.66 9.66 -15.85
C SER A 119 8.11 11.07 -15.59
N ILE A 120 7.53 11.32 -14.40
CA ILE A 120 7.01 12.62 -13.98
C ILE A 120 8.15 13.56 -13.51
N LEU A 121 9.27 12.98 -13.10
CA LEU A 121 10.42 13.72 -12.57
C LEU A 121 11.23 14.39 -13.68
N THR A 122 11.85 15.52 -13.35
CA THR A 122 12.87 16.12 -14.23
C THR A 122 14.15 15.28 -14.22
N LYS A 123 15.02 15.47 -15.21
CA LYS A 123 16.32 14.78 -15.26
C LYS A 123 17.17 15.04 -14.00
N GLU A 124 17.13 16.26 -13.48
CA GLU A 124 17.83 16.64 -12.25
C GLU A 124 17.26 15.90 -11.02
N GLN A 125 15.93 15.83 -10.91
CA GLN A 125 15.28 15.07 -9.84
C GLN A 125 15.54 13.57 -9.95
N GLN A 126 15.63 13.01 -11.16
CA GLN A 126 16.03 11.62 -11.38
C GLN A 126 17.47 11.36 -10.94
N ALA A 127 18.40 12.27 -11.24
CA ALA A 127 19.78 12.17 -10.77
C ALA A 127 19.85 12.22 -9.23
N LYS A 128 19.17 13.19 -8.59
CA LYS A 128 19.05 13.25 -7.12
C LYS A 128 18.50 11.94 -6.55
N LEU A 129 17.47 11.36 -7.17
CA LEU A 129 16.87 10.10 -6.73
C LEU A 129 17.85 8.92 -6.79
N GLN A 130 18.75 8.88 -7.77
CA GLN A 130 19.77 7.83 -7.90
C GLN A 130 20.87 7.94 -6.83
N GLU A 131 21.17 9.16 -6.39
CA GLU A 131 22.18 9.43 -5.34
C GLU A 131 21.66 9.11 -3.93
N LEU A 132 20.34 9.00 -3.75
CA LEU A 132 19.77 8.68 -2.45
C LEU A 132 20.19 7.28 -1.99
N PRO A 133 20.71 7.15 -0.76
CA PRO A 133 21.12 5.85 -0.25
C PRO A 133 19.92 4.92 -0.27
N HIS A 134 20.10 3.75 -0.90
CA HIS A 134 19.11 2.69 -0.92
C HIS A 134 18.95 2.05 0.47
N LYS A 135 18.48 2.82 1.46
CA LYS A 135 18.21 2.30 2.79
C LYS A 135 17.01 1.37 2.70
N LYS A 136 17.24 0.10 3.06
CA LYS A 136 16.24 -0.97 3.15
C LYS A 136 14.98 -0.46 3.86
N GLY A 137 13.94 -0.16 3.09
CA GLY A 137 12.61 0.23 3.60
C GLY A 137 12.32 1.72 3.81
N SER A 138 13.19 2.64 3.39
CA SER A 138 13.03 4.09 3.70
C SER A 138 12.13 4.88 2.72
N PHE A 139 11.94 4.42 1.48
CA PHE A 139 11.11 5.12 0.50
C PHE A 139 9.78 4.38 0.32
N ARG A 140 8.87 4.55 1.29
CA ARG A 140 7.48 4.04 1.20
C ARG A 140 6.50 5.03 0.55
N GLY A 141 7.00 6.19 0.09
CA GLY A 141 6.19 7.24 -0.56
C GLY A 141 6.30 7.29 -2.09
N CYS A 142 7.36 6.72 -2.68
CA CYS A 142 7.33 6.29 -4.08
C CYS A 142 7.68 4.80 -4.17
N PRO A 143 7.00 4.05 -5.04
CA PRO A 143 7.34 2.67 -5.33
C PRO A 143 8.82 2.53 -5.74
N GLY A 144 9.63 1.88 -4.90
CA GLY A 144 10.77 1.09 -5.37
C GLY A 144 12.14 1.74 -5.42
N ILE A 145 12.69 2.03 -4.25
CA ILE A 145 14.11 1.76 -4.01
C ILE A 145 14.20 0.51 -3.14
N GLY A 146 14.40 -0.64 -3.79
CA GLY A 146 14.40 -1.96 -3.14
C GLY A 146 14.71 -3.12 -4.08
N ARG A 147 16.01 -3.36 -4.25
CA ARG A 147 16.75 -4.58 -4.67
C ARG A 147 16.40 -5.20 -6.02
N ASP A 148 17.20 -4.81 -7.01
CA ASP A 148 17.72 -5.75 -8.01
C ASP A 148 18.73 -6.67 -7.29
N GLN A 149 18.25 -7.80 -6.76
CA GLN A 149 19.04 -9.00 -6.44
C GLN A 149 18.18 -10.23 -6.68
#